data_AF-A0A7X7C0F9-F1
#
_entry.id   AF-A0A7X7C0F9-F1
#
_cell.length_a   1.000
_cell.length_b   1.000
_cell.length_c   1.000
_cell.angle_alpha   90.00
_cell.angle_beta   90.00
_cell.angle_gamma   90.00
#
_symmetry.space_group_name_H-M   'P 1'
#
loop_
_entity.id
_entity.type
_entity.pdbx_description
1 polymer ?
#
loop_
_entity_poly.entity_id
_entity_poly.type
_entity_poly.pdbx_seq_one_letter_code
_entity_poly.pdbx_strand_id
1 'polypeptide(L)'
;DKDVKNFITEKLKSNELSIASEDPDDPKNFPRNMFIWLSNLLASSAKGMEYFMKHLLGAQNSVMDADLKANGKQLPQEVKWHDKAPEGKLDLLVTLDFRMSTSALHSDIVLPAATWYEKNDLSTTDLHPFIHPFSDAVDPVWEARTDWNIFKGIAKKVSELSPGHLGVEKDIVLQPMQHDSPMELSETAFAKDWKVDDLELKPGKNMSDIIEVVRDYPNTYQRFTSLGPLMEELGNGGKGISWDTKEEVALLKKLNLSSTIGHKANERALIETDVHAAEMILTLAPETNGHVAVKAWEALEKITGRKHRHLAAKREDEQIRFKDLIQQPRKVITSPTWSGIESHDVSYNAGYTNVHELIPWRTLTGRQSIYQDHPWMIDFGENLVCYKPPIDTKSLKGMIDKLEGKEKYMILNMMTPHNKWTIHSTWSDNLLMLTLGRGGPVAWLSEDDAKKMDLIDNDWVEVYNQNGATVVRLVVSQRIPNGALIMYHNQERTVNMPVSQITGNRGGVHNSVSRLCLKPTHMIGGYAQLSYGLNYYGTIGANRDEFVIIRKLNKVEWMDEPIEEN
;
A
#
# COMPACT_ATOMS: atom_id res chain seq x y z
N ASP A 1 23.02 -12.83 -31.58
CA ASP A 1 21.91 -12.61 -30.63
C ASP A 1 22.17 -13.41 -29.36
N LYS A 2 22.68 -12.74 -28.32
CA LYS A 2 22.77 -13.37 -26.99
C LYS A 2 21.35 -13.39 -26.39
N ASP A 3 21.00 -14.49 -25.73
CA ASP A 3 19.82 -14.55 -24.85
C ASP A 3 19.88 -13.37 -23.87
N VAL A 4 18.81 -12.57 -23.81
CA VAL A 4 18.72 -11.36 -22.97
C VAL A 4 18.99 -11.70 -21.51
N LYS A 5 18.53 -12.85 -21.03
CA LYS A 5 18.82 -13.31 -19.66
C LYS A 5 20.32 -13.42 -19.43
N ASN A 6 21.03 -14.13 -20.32
CA ASN A 6 22.48 -14.30 -20.26
C ASN A 6 23.22 -12.96 -20.35
N PHE A 7 22.80 -12.06 -21.25
CA PHE A 7 23.39 -10.73 -21.37
C PHE A 7 23.30 -9.94 -20.06
N ILE A 8 22.11 -9.89 -19.44
CA ILE A 8 21.90 -9.16 -18.19
C ILE A 8 22.70 -9.81 -17.04
N THR A 9 22.66 -11.14 -16.91
CA THR A 9 23.42 -11.83 -15.85
C THR A 9 24.93 -11.69 -16.01
N GLU A 10 25.46 -11.69 -17.24
CA GLU A 10 26.88 -11.41 -17.50
C GLU A 10 27.26 -10.00 -17.04
N LYS A 11 26.41 -9.00 -17.35
CA LYS A 11 26.64 -7.59 -16.98
C LYS A 11 26.53 -7.34 -15.48
N LEU A 12 25.61 -8.03 -14.81
CA LEU A 12 25.52 -8.01 -13.34
C LEU A 12 26.77 -8.61 -12.70
N LYS A 13 27.26 -9.75 -13.21
CA LYS A 13 28.50 -10.39 -12.70
C LYS A 13 29.76 -9.56 -12.97
N SER A 14 29.83 -8.87 -14.12
CA SER A 14 30.98 -8.00 -14.44
C SER A 14 30.92 -6.63 -13.78
N ASN A 15 29.87 -6.33 -12.99
CA ASN A 15 29.57 -5.01 -12.42
C ASN A 15 29.43 -3.88 -13.46
N GLU A 16 29.16 -4.22 -14.72
CA GLU A 16 28.82 -3.23 -15.76
C GLU A 16 27.35 -2.77 -15.68
N LEU A 17 26.52 -3.57 -15.01
CA LEU A 17 25.15 -3.25 -14.63
C LEU A 17 25.01 -3.50 -13.12
N SER A 18 24.28 -2.65 -12.42
CA SER A 18 23.99 -2.80 -10.99
C SER A 18 22.48 -2.66 -10.73
N ILE A 19 22.04 -3.16 -9.57
CA ILE A 19 20.65 -2.97 -9.14
C ILE A 19 20.50 -1.54 -8.61
N ALA A 20 19.44 -0.84 -9.02
CA ALA A 20 19.21 0.57 -8.65
C ALA A 20 19.21 0.83 -7.13
N SER A 21 18.87 -0.18 -6.31
CA SER A 21 18.91 -0.09 -4.84
C SER A 21 20.32 0.05 -4.25
N GLU A 22 21.38 -0.20 -5.03
CA GLU A 22 22.78 -0.05 -4.61
C GLU A 22 23.23 1.42 -4.65
N ASP A 23 22.56 2.26 -5.44
CA ASP A 23 22.80 3.71 -5.50
C ASP A 23 21.45 4.47 -5.59
N PRO A 24 20.61 4.43 -4.54
CA PRO A 24 19.24 4.99 -4.55
C PRO A 24 19.21 6.53 -4.53
N ASP A 25 20.38 7.15 -4.41
CA ASP A 25 20.56 8.59 -4.45
C ASP A 25 21.11 9.09 -5.79
N ASP A 26 21.46 8.18 -6.72
CA ASP A 26 21.68 8.55 -8.13
C ASP A 26 20.35 9.05 -8.74
N PRO A 27 20.34 10.23 -9.39
CA PRO A 27 19.16 10.76 -10.07
C PRO A 27 18.54 9.89 -11.17
N LYS A 28 19.22 8.85 -11.61
CA LYS A 28 18.68 7.84 -12.53
C LYS A 28 17.84 6.77 -11.83
N ASN A 29 18.00 6.61 -10.51
CA ASN A 29 17.48 5.47 -9.75
C ASN A 29 16.26 5.81 -8.87
N PHE A 30 16.00 7.10 -8.58
CA PHE A 30 14.82 7.48 -7.80
C PHE A 30 13.60 7.81 -8.67
N PRO A 31 12.37 7.62 -8.15
CA PRO A 31 11.15 7.95 -8.89
C PRO A 31 11.06 9.45 -9.17
N ARG A 32 10.56 9.81 -10.36
CA ARG A 32 10.37 11.20 -10.79
C ARG A 32 8.92 11.64 -10.88
N ASN A 33 8.02 10.70 -11.18
CA ASN A 33 6.59 10.97 -11.33
C ASN A 33 5.83 10.09 -10.35
N MET A 34 4.96 10.69 -9.56
CA MET A 34 4.13 9.97 -8.59
C MET A 34 2.67 10.39 -8.72
N PHE A 35 1.79 9.39 -8.86
CA PHE A 35 0.35 9.57 -8.77
C PHE A 35 -0.13 9.09 -7.40
N ILE A 36 -0.94 9.90 -6.73
CA ILE A 36 -1.64 9.57 -5.49
C ILE A 36 -3.14 9.65 -5.78
N TRP A 37 -3.87 8.55 -5.61
CA TRP A 37 -5.32 8.54 -5.69
C TRP A 37 -5.86 7.56 -4.66
N LEU A 38 -7.08 7.79 -4.17
CA LEU A 38 -7.71 6.99 -3.10
C LEU A 38 -6.80 6.83 -1.86
N SER A 39 -5.92 7.81 -1.64
CA SER A 39 -4.88 7.78 -0.63
C SER A 39 -4.55 9.21 -0.21
N ASN A 40 -4.27 9.38 1.07
CA ASN A 40 -3.69 10.60 1.62
C ASN A 40 -2.36 10.23 2.27
N LEU A 41 -1.36 9.95 1.44
CA LEU A 41 -0.05 9.45 1.85
C LEU A 41 0.59 10.36 2.89
N LEU A 42 0.67 11.66 2.59
CA LEU A 42 1.49 12.60 3.35
C LEU A 42 0.93 12.92 4.73
N ALA A 43 -0.38 12.82 4.97
CA ALA A 43 -0.90 12.92 6.33
C ALA A 43 -1.16 11.58 7.00
N SER A 44 -1.50 10.52 6.24
CA SER A 44 -2.06 9.30 6.81
C SER A 44 -1.08 8.14 6.92
N SER A 45 -0.54 7.69 5.79
CA SER A 45 0.16 6.41 5.76
C SER A 45 1.68 6.54 5.74
N ALA A 46 2.25 7.70 5.40
CA ALA A 46 3.69 7.95 5.37
C ALA A 46 4.30 8.05 6.77
N LYS A 47 4.85 6.94 7.29
CA LYS A 47 5.68 6.97 8.51
C LYS A 47 6.97 7.69 8.19
N GLY A 48 7.34 8.69 9.00
CA GLY A 48 8.42 9.62 8.65
C GLY A 48 7.99 10.66 7.62
N MET A 49 6.78 11.23 7.80
CA MET A 49 6.22 12.26 6.93
C MET A 49 7.22 13.38 6.59
N GLU A 50 7.97 13.87 7.57
CA GLU A 50 8.96 14.94 7.37
C GLU A 50 10.12 14.52 6.44
N TYR A 51 10.47 13.22 6.42
CA TYR A 51 11.46 12.70 5.47
C TYR A 51 10.90 12.61 4.04
N PHE A 52 9.59 12.36 3.87
CA PHE A 52 8.93 12.46 2.56
C PHE A 52 8.94 13.92 2.08
N MET A 53 8.59 14.86 2.96
CA MET A 53 8.63 16.29 2.68
C MET A 53 10.03 16.74 2.23
N LYS A 54 11.07 16.32 2.94
CA LYS A 54 12.47 16.63 2.62
C LYS A 54 12.95 15.99 1.33
N HIS A 55 12.91 14.65 1.26
CA HIS A 55 13.61 13.91 0.21
C HIS A 55 12.80 13.69 -1.05
N LEU A 56 11.48 13.48 -0.95
CA LEU A 56 10.66 13.31 -2.14
C LEU A 56 10.21 14.66 -2.72
N LEU A 57 9.69 15.55 -1.88
CA LEU A 57 9.11 16.82 -2.33
C LEU A 57 10.12 17.97 -2.37
N GLY A 58 11.17 17.94 -1.56
CA GLY A 58 12.08 19.10 -1.43
C GLY A 58 11.39 20.31 -0.78
N ALA A 59 10.33 20.06 -0.01
CA ALA A 59 9.51 21.09 0.63
C ALA A 59 10.02 21.42 2.04
N GLN A 60 9.47 22.50 2.62
CA GLN A 60 9.69 22.82 4.03
C GLN A 60 9.31 21.60 4.90
N ASN A 61 10.24 21.20 5.76
CA ASN A 61 10.15 20.01 6.60
C ASN A 61 10.67 20.30 8.00
N SER A 62 10.40 19.37 8.91
CA SER A 62 10.74 19.47 10.32
C SER A 62 11.72 18.39 10.80
N VAL A 63 12.48 17.76 9.90
CA VAL A 63 13.47 16.75 10.30
C VAL A 63 14.55 17.39 11.16
N MET A 64 14.72 16.89 12.39
CA MET A 64 15.71 17.41 13.35
C MET A 64 16.91 16.49 13.54
N ASP A 65 16.83 15.24 13.08
CA ASP A 65 17.94 14.29 13.13
C ASP A 65 19.05 14.67 12.14
N ALA A 66 20.28 14.33 12.51
CA ALA A 66 21.42 14.38 11.61
C ALA A 66 21.57 13.03 10.87
N ASP A 67 22.28 13.03 9.75
CA ASP A 67 22.54 11.77 9.02
C ASP A 67 23.49 10.83 9.78
N LEU A 68 23.67 9.61 9.26
CA LEU A 68 24.52 8.60 9.88
C LEU A 68 25.97 9.06 10.09
N LYS A 69 26.56 9.75 9.10
CA LYS A 69 27.95 10.21 9.15
C LYS A 69 28.12 11.28 10.22
N ALA A 70 27.23 12.27 10.25
CA ALA A 70 27.22 13.33 11.26
C ALA A 70 26.98 12.78 12.68
N ASN A 71 26.18 11.72 12.81
CA ASN A 71 25.95 11.01 14.06
C ASN A 71 27.07 10.00 14.43
N GLY A 72 28.16 9.92 13.64
CA GLY A 72 29.27 9.00 13.88
C GLY A 72 28.87 7.52 13.83
N LYS A 73 27.88 7.17 12.99
CA LYS A 73 27.36 5.82 12.82
C LYS A 73 28.05 5.08 11.68
N GLN A 74 27.94 3.76 11.71
CA GLN A 74 28.38 2.92 10.60
C GLN A 74 27.57 3.25 9.33
N LEU A 75 28.30 3.47 8.24
CA LEU A 75 27.73 3.66 6.92
C LEU A 75 27.34 2.30 6.30
N PRO A 76 26.34 2.26 5.41
CA PRO A 76 25.96 1.03 4.71
C PRO A 76 27.13 0.48 3.88
N GLN A 77 27.19 -0.84 3.77
CA GLN A 77 28.20 -1.54 2.97
C GLN A 77 27.72 -1.83 1.53
N GLU A 78 26.42 -2.15 1.38
CA GLU A 78 25.79 -2.53 0.10
C GLU A 78 25.12 -1.35 -0.63
N VAL A 79 25.09 -0.18 0.00
CA VAL A 79 24.49 1.03 -0.58
C VAL A 79 25.53 2.12 -0.59
N LYS A 80 25.73 2.74 -1.76
CA LYS A 80 26.67 3.84 -1.92
C LYS A 80 26.22 5.04 -1.10
N TRP A 81 27.14 5.54 -0.27
CA TRP A 81 26.93 6.74 0.52
C TRP A 81 27.25 8.00 -0.27
N HIS A 82 26.36 8.99 -0.21
CA HIS A 82 26.60 10.34 -0.70
C HIS A 82 26.57 11.32 0.47
N ASP A 83 27.60 12.17 0.58
CA ASP A 83 27.71 13.14 1.69
C ASP A 83 26.59 14.18 1.71
N LYS A 84 25.90 14.36 0.57
CA LYS A 84 24.69 15.16 0.48
C LYS A 84 23.58 14.30 -0.09
N ALA A 85 22.63 13.92 0.76
CA ALA A 85 21.42 13.24 0.31
C ALA A 85 20.61 14.17 -0.63
N PRO A 86 20.08 13.65 -1.75
CA PRO A 86 19.19 14.40 -2.63
C PRO A 86 17.89 14.80 -1.90
N GLU A 87 17.39 15.99 -2.25
CA GLU A 87 16.12 16.55 -1.82
C GLU A 87 15.30 16.87 -3.06
N GLY A 88 13.97 16.75 -3.00
CA GLY A 88 13.10 16.96 -4.16
C GLY A 88 13.32 15.92 -5.27
N LYS A 89 13.27 14.63 -4.93
CA LYS A 89 13.44 13.54 -5.91
C LYS A 89 12.33 13.51 -6.97
N LEU A 90 11.11 13.92 -6.61
CA LEU A 90 9.98 13.96 -7.54
C LEU A 90 10.05 15.23 -8.41
N ASP A 91 9.91 15.05 -9.72
CA ASP A 91 9.71 16.13 -10.67
C ASP A 91 8.21 16.50 -10.80
N LEU A 92 7.32 15.55 -10.51
CA LEU A 92 5.87 15.74 -10.58
C LEU A 92 5.12 14.86 -9.58
N LEU A 93 4.33 15.49 -8.71
CA LEU A 93 3.35 14.87 -7.82
C LEU A 93 1.93 15.24 -8.24
N VAL A 94 1.14 14.25 -8.65
CA VAL A 94 -0.27 14.43 -9.03
C VAL A 94 -1.17 13.72 -8.02
N THR A 95 -2.12 14.45 -7.43
CA THR A 95 -3.12 13.87 -6.54
C THR A 95 -4.53 13.94 -7.15
N LEU A 96 -5.27 12.83 -7.11
CA LEU A 96 -6.69 12.75 -7.42
C LEU A 96 -7.46 12.63 -6.11
N ASP A 97 -8.29 13.62 -5.80
CA ASP A 97 -9.07 13.64 -4.55
C ASP A 97 -10.36 14.45 -4.76
N PHE A 98 -11.40 14.14 -3.98
CA PHE A 98 -12.66 14.90 -3.96
C PHE A 98 -12.65 16.00 -2.88
N ARG A 99 -11.60 16.04 -2.04
CA ARG A 99 -11.35 17.07 -1.02
C ARG A 99 -9.88 17.52 -1.06
N MET A 100 -9.59 18.71 -0.55
CA MET A 100 -8.21 19.22 -0.46
C MET A 100 -7.48 18.60 0.75
N SER A 101 -7.05 17.34 0.63
CA SER A 101 -6.27 16.63 1.64
C SER A 101 -4.83 17.18 1.77
N THR A 102 -4.07 16.81 2.80
CA THR A 102 -2.65 17.22 2.92
C THR A 102 -1.82 16.76 1.73
N SER A 103 -2.08 15.57 1.18
CA SER A 103 -1.45 15.12 -0.06
C SER A 103 -1.76 16.06 -1.22
N ALA A 104 -3.03 16.42 -1.44
CA ALA A 104 -3.42 17.36 -2.47
C ALA A 104 -2.80 18.76 -2.27
N LEU A 105 -2.77 19.26 -1.03
CA LEU A 105 -2.20 20.56 -0.68
C LEU A 105 -0.71 20.69 -1.03
N HIS A 106 0.03 19.58 -1.02
CA HIS A 106 1.45 19.54 -1.36
C HIS A 106 1.74 18.96 -2.76
N SER A 107 0.71 18.74 -3.57
CA SER A 107 0.87 18.24 -4.94
C SER A 107 1.04 19.38 -5.94
N ASP A 108 1.76 19.11 -7.03
CA ASP A 108 1.91 20.07 -8.14
C ASP A 108 0.60 20.19 -8.94
N ILE A 109 -0.11 19.07 -9.09
CA ILE A 109 -1.40 19.00 -9.78
C ILE A 109 -2.41 18.28 -8.90
N VAL A 110 -3.58 18.90 -8.73
CA VAL A 110 -4.75 18.28 -8.11
C VAL A 110 -5.82 18.08 -9.18
N LEU A 111 -6.29 16.84 -9.33
CA LEU A 111 -7.36 16.47 -10.26
C LEU A 111 -8.64 16.18 -9.46
N PRO A 112 -9.77 16.83 -9.78
CA PRO A 112 -11.01 16.65 -9.04
C PRO A 112 -11.60 15.26 -9.31
N ALA A 113 -11.55 14.39 -8.31
CA ALA A 113 -12.12 13.06 -8.39
C ALA A 113 -13.62 13.09 -8.00
N ALA A 114 -14.42 12.25 -8.66
CA ALA A 114 -15.82 12.03 -8.29
C ALA A 114 -15.92 11.39 -6.89
N THR A 115 -16.91 11.81 -6.11
CA THR A 115 -17.23 11.15 -4.84
C THR A 115 -17.78 9.74 -5.09
N TRP A 116 -17.94 8.96 -4.01
CA TRP A 116 -18.48 7.60 -4.11
C TRP A 116 -19.97 7.54 -4.50
N TYR A 117 -20.67 8.68 -4.50
CA TYR A 117 -22.08 8.80 -4.91
C TYR A 117 -22.25 9.29 -6.34
N GLU A 118 -21.15 9.45 -7.08
CA GLU A 118 -21.12 10.02 -8.44
C GLU A 118 -20.36 9.11 -9.41
N LYS A 119 -20.14 7.85 -9.02
CA LYS A 119 -19.40 6.88 -9.83
C LYS A 119 -19.90 5.46 -9.61
N ASN A 120 -19.71 4.63 -10.64
CA ASN A 120 -19.98 3.20 -10.58
C ASN A 120 -18.68 2.46 -10.22
N ASP A 121 -18.75 1.56 -9.24
CA ASP A 121 -17.62 0.72 -8.83
C ASP A 121 -18.13 -0.47 -7.98
N LEU A 122 -17.25 -1.40 -7.60
CA LEU A 122 -17.58 -2.57 -6.76
C LEU A 122 -16.91 -2.46 -5.39
N SER A 123 -17.57 -2.99 -4.36
CA SER A 123 -17.03 -3.06 -3.00
C SER A 123 -17.28 -4.42 -2.36
N THR A 124 -16.28 -4.89 -1.61
CA THR A 124 -16.29 -6.13 -0.81
C THR A 124 -15.47 -5.92 0.47
N THR A 125 -15.61 -6.81 1.45
CA THR A 125 -14.86 -6.76 2.71
C THR A 125 -14.78 -8.17 3.32
N ASP A 126 -13.76 -8.44 4.13
CA ASP A 126 -13.64 -9.66 4.92
C ASP A 126 -14.77 -9.87 5.94
N LEU A 127 -15.48 -8.79 6.32
CA LEU A 127 -16.49 -8.82 7.40
C LEU A 127 -17.77 -9.57 7.02
N HIS A 128 -18.09 -9.67 5.73
CA HIS A 128 -19.30 -10.32 5.25
C HIS A 128 -19.15 -10.79 3.80
N PRO A 129 -19.92 -11.80 3.35
CA PRO A 129 -19.72 -12.41 2.04
C PRO A 129 -20.46 -11.70 0.90
N PHE A 130 -20.87 -10.44 1.08
CA PHE A 130 -21.61 -9.70 0.06
C PHE A 130 -20.68 -8.84 -0.80
N ILE A 131 -20.91 -8.90 -2.11
CA ILE A 131 -20.45 -7.89 -3.06
C ILE A 131 -21.61 -6.92 -3.34
N HIS A 132 -21.31 -5.63 -3.39
CA HIS A 132 -22.28 -4.57 -3.69
C HIS A 132 -21.61 -3.42 -4.45
N PRO A 133 -22.37 -2.53 -5.11
CA PRO A 133 -21.79 -1.49 -5.93
C PRO A 133 -21.69 -0.16 -5.17
N PHE A 134 -20.85 0.73 -5.68
CA PHE A 134 -21.12 2.16 -5.69
C PHE A 134 -21.92 2.49 -6.96
N SER A 135 -22.83 3.46 -6.89
CA SER A 135 -23.63 3.90 -8.03
C SER A 135 -23.70 5.42 -8.08
N ASP A 136 -23.67 5.97 -9.27
CA ASP A 136 -23.90 7.38 -9.54
C ASP A 136 -25.36 7.77 -9.24
N ALA A 137 -25.57 8.47 -8.13
CA ALA A 137 -26.84 9.09 -7.80
C ALA A 137 -27.11 10.32 -8.68
N VAL A 138 -26.05 11.03 -9.06
CA VAL A 138 -25.99 12.14 -10.00
C VAL A 138 -24.68 12.09 -10.76
N ASP A 139 -24.60 12.79 -11.90
CA ASP A 139 -23.33 13.00 -12.60
C ASP A 139 -22.32 13.71 -11.68
N PRO A 140 -21.00 13.42 -11.81
CA PRO A 140 -19.96 14.14 -11.07
C PRO A 140 -20.13 15.66 -11.17
N VAL A 141 -20.22 16.33 -10.02
CA VAL A 141 -20.42 17.78 -9.99
C VAL A 141 -19.22 18.58 -10.49
N TRP A 142 -19.49 19.76 -11.04
CA TRP A 142 -18.49 20.65 -11.63
C TRP A 142 -17.67 19.96 -12.75
N GLU A 143 -16.35 19.94 -12.61
CA GLU A 143 -15.43 19.29 -13.57
C GLU A 143 -14.88 17.97 -13.02
N ALA A 144 -15.45 17.46 -11.92
CA ALA A 144 -15.03 16.20 -11.34
C ALA A 144 -15.23 15.05 -12.33
N ARG A 145 -14.38 14.02 -12.21
CA ARG A 145 -14.46 12.81 -13.04
C ARG A 145 -14.16 11.59 -12.20
N THR A 146 -14.74 10.45 -12.56
CA THR A 146 -14.38 9.17 -11.95
C THR A 146 -12.90 8.87 -12.16
N ASP A 147 -12.26 8.19 -11.20
CA ASP A 147 -10.84 7.81 -11.30
C ASP A 147 -10.55 7.07 -12.62
N TRP A 148 -11.49 6.19 -13.01
CA TRP A 148 -11.49 5.50 -14.30
C TRP A 148 -11.37 6.45 -15.49
N ASN A 149 -12.23 7.46 -15.56
CA ASN A 149 -12.24 8.42 -16.66
C ASN A 149 -11.02 9.35 -16.64
N ILE A 150 -10.46 9.67 -15.47
CA ILE A 150 -9.23 10.44 -15.35
C ILE A 150 -8.06 9.64 -15.94
N PHE A 151 -7.83 8.41 -15.49
CA PHE A 151 -6.74 7.57 -16.01
C PHE A 151 -6.94 7.19 -17.48
N LYS A 152 -8.18 6.95 -17.92
CA LYS A 152 -8.50 6.77 -19.34
C LYS A 152 -8.09 8.00 -20.17
N GLY A 153 -8.38 9.20 -19.68
CA GLY A 153 -7.96 10.46 -20.31
C GLY A 153 -6.44 10.63 -20.37
N ILE A 154 -5.74 10.25 -19.29
CA ILE A 154 -4.26 10.25 -19.26
C ILE A 154 -3.70 9.25 -20.27
N ALA A 155 -4.22 8.01 -20.30
CA ALA A 155 -3.79 6.99 -21.25
C ALA A 155 -3.99 7.44 -22.71
N LYS A 156 -5.09 8.15 -22.99
CA LYS A 156 -5.34 8.80 -24.29
C LYS A 156 -4.24 9.79 -24.60
N LYS A 157 -3.93 10.70 -23.66
CA LYS A 157 -2.95 11.75 -23.92
C LYS A 157 -1.52 11.21 -24.06
N VAL A 158 -1.14 10.20 -23.28
CA VAL A 158 0.12 9.48 -23.43
C VAL A 158 0.22 8.87 -24.83
N SER A 159 -0.83 8.21 -25.31
CA SER A 159 -0.86 7.59 -26.63
C SER A 159 -0.69 8.63 -27.76
N GLU A 160 -1.34 9.79 -27.64
CA GLU A 160 -1.22 10.90 -28.59
C GLU A 160 0.18 11.51 -28.62
N LEU A 161 0.85 11.60 -27.46
CA LEU A 161 2.17 12.24 -27.31
C LEU A 161 3.36 11.27 -27.49
N SER A 162 3.13 9.96 -27.50
CA SER A 162 4.18 8.95 -27.63
C SER A 162 4.92 8.98 -28.98
N PRO A 163 4.26 9.12 -30.15
CA PRO A 163 4.94 9.10 -31.44
C PRO A 163 6.08 10.13 -31.54
N GLY A 164 7.27 9.66 -31.95
CA GLY A 164 8.49 10.48 -32.00
C GLY A 164 9.35 10.40 -30.73
N HIS A 165 8.81 9.85 -29.63
CA HIS A 165 9.53 9.65 -28.37
C HIS A 165 9.55 8.18 -27.92
N LEU A 166 8.41 7.49 -27.96
CA LEU A 166 8.24 6.09 -27.57
C LEU A 166 7.35 5.36 -28.59
N GLY A 167 7.83 4.23 -29.10
CA GLY A 167 7.14 3.38 -30.07
C GLY A 167 6.74 2.04 -29.46
N VAL A 168 7.16 0.96 -30.11
CA VAL A 168 7.02 -0.41 -29.58
C VAL A 168 8.34 -0.80 -28.94
N GLU A 169 8.39 -0.71 -27.62
CA GLU A 169 9.62 -0.88 -26.85
C GLU A 169 9.72 -2.27 -26.23
N LYS A 170 10.95 -2.75 -26.08
CA LYS A 170 11.28 -3.94 -25.29
C LYS A 170 11.77 -3.50 -23.92
N ASP A 171 11.01 -3.82 -22.89
CA ASP A 171 11.32 -3.50 -21.52
C ASP A 171 11.79 -4.74 -20.76
N ILE A 172 12.79 -4.58 -19.89
CA ILE A 172 13.36 -5.68 -19.10
C ILE A 172 12.93 -5.52 -17.65
N VAL A 173 12.10 -6.44 -17.18
CA VAL A 173 11.49 -6.39 -15.86
C VAL A 173 12.06 -7.49 -14.98
N LEU A 174 12.51 -7.11 -13.77
CA LEU A 174 12.86 -8.08 -12.73
C LEU A 174 11.61 -8.49 -11.97
N GLN A 175 11.29 -9.78 -11.97
CA GLN A 175 10.20 -10.34 -11.17
C GLN A 175 10.77 -11.10 -9.96
N PRO A 176 10.49 -10.66 -8.72
CA PRO A 176 10.96 -11.38 -7.54
C PRO A 176 10.33 -12.78 -7.46
N MET A 177 10.99 -13.69 -6.76
CA MET A 177 10.54 -15.08 -6.56
C MET A 177 9.17 -15.09 -5.87
N GLN A 178 8.13 -15.42 -6.64
CA GLN A 178 6.75 -15.36 -6.18
C GLN A 178 6.37 -16.60 -5.37
N HIS A 179 5.67 -16.39 -4.25
CA HIS A 179 4.84 -17.41 -3.64
C HIS A 179 3.77 -17.89 -4.62
N ASP A 180 3.27 -19.11 -4.43
CA ASP A 180 2.27 -19.75 -5.31
C ASP A 180 2.76 -19.95 -6.75
N SER A 181 4.07 -20.03 -6.92
CA SER A 181 4.71 -20.33 -8.19
C SER A 181 5.86 -21.31 -7.94
N PRO A 182 6.33 -22.03 -8.97
CA PRO A 182 7.50 -22.88 -8.84
C PRO A 182 8.76 -22.14 -8.32
N MET A 183 8.83 -20.80 -8.43
CA MET A 183 9.96 -20.01 -7.94
C MET A 183 10.06 -19.95 -6.40
N GLU A 184 9.02 -20.36 -5.67
CA GLU A 184 9.05 -20.38 -4.20
C GLU A 184 10.00 -21.45 -3.63
N LEU A 185 10.46 -22.39 -4.48
CA LEU A 185 11.46 -23.41 -4.15
C LEU A 185 12.84 -23.01 -4.70
N SER A 186 13.37 -21.90 -4.21
CA SER A 186 14.64 -21.31 -4.68
C SER A 186 15.88 -22.15 -4.32
N GLU A 187 16.91 -22.09 -5.18
CA GLU A 187 18.26 -22.59 -4.86
C GLU A 187 18.95 -21.74 -3.76
N THR A 188 18.46 -20.53 -3.47
CA THR A 188 18.93 -19.65 -2.37
C THR A 188 18.13 -19.79 -1.07
N ALA A 189 17.30 -20.82 -0.95
CA ALA A 189 16.51 -21.13 0.25
C ALA A 189 17.32 -21.12 1.58
N PHE A 190 18.64 -21.27 1.50
CA PHE A 190 19.58 -21.22 2.62
C PHE A 190 20.44 -19.95 2.66
N ALA A 191 19.88 -18.81 2.23
CA ALA A 191 20.49 -17.47 2.34
C ALA A 191 21.86 -17.31 1.66
N LYS A 192 22.06 -17.95 0.51
CA LYS A 192 23.26 -17.73 -0.32
C LYS A 192 23.09 -16.47 -1.19
N ASP A 193 24.17 -15.72 -1.35
CA ASP A 193 24.20 -14.48 -2.13
C ASP A 193 25.21 -14.61 -3.27
N TRP A 194 24.70 -14.48 -4.49
CA TRP A 194 25.50 -14.60 -5.72
C TRP A 194 26.62 -13.55 -5.84
N LYS A 195 26.53 -12.42 -5.14
CA LYS A 195 27.56 -11.38 -5.17
C LYS A 195 28.82 -11.77 -4.41
N VAL A 196 28.69 -12.60 -3.38
CA VAL A 196 29.80 -12.96 -2.48
C VAL A 196 30.14 -14.45 -2.51
N ASP A 197 29.18 -15.30 -2.85
CA ASP A 197 29.33 -16.77 -2.83
C ASP A 197 29.72 -17.39 -4.18
N ASP A 198 30.19 -16.58 -5.15
CA ASP A 198 30.57 -17.00 -6.52
C ASP A 198 29.57 -17.97 -7.17
N LEU A 199 28.29 -17.57 -7.17
CA LEU A 199 27.22 -18.39 -7.74
C LEU A 199 27.01 -18.06 -9.21
N GLU A 200 26.69 -19.07 -10.03
CA GLU A 200 26.07 -18.84 -11.33
C GLU A 200 24.71 -18.16 -11.15
N LEU A 201 24.45 -17.09 -11.89
CA LEU A 201 23.15 -16.41 -11.86
C LEU A 201 22.13 -17.18 -12.70
N LYS A 202 21.04 -17.60 -12.08
CA LYS A 202 19.94 -18.36 -12.69
C LYS A 202 18.62 -17.64 -12.41
N PRO A 203 18.18 -16.76 -13.32
CA PRO A 203 16.92 -16.02 -13.19
C PRO A 203 15.72 -16.94 -12.87
N GLY A 204 14.93 -16.56 -11.86
CA GLY A 204 13.77 -17.32 -11.38
C GLY A 204 14.11 -18.54 -10.52
N LYS A 205 15.39 -18.82 -10.27
CA LYS A 205 15.84 -19.94 -9.42
C LYS A 205 16.68 -19.51 -8.23
N ASN A 206 17.58 -18.54 -8.40
CA ASN A 206 18.45 -18.06 -7.32
C ASN A 206 18.59 -16.52 -7.29
N MET A 207 17.82 -15.86 -8.14
CA MET A 207 17.61 -14.41 -8.20
C MET A 207 16.22 -14.14 -8.82
N SER A 208 15.78 -12.89 -8.82
CA SER A 208 14.59 -12.47 -9.58
C SER A 208 14.63 -12.98 -11.02
N ASP A 209 13.49 -13.41 -11.56
CA ASP A 209 13.41 -13.72 -12.99
C ASP A 209 13.56 -12.43 -13.81
N ILE A 210 14.01 -12.58 -15.05
CA ILE A 210 14.23 -11.48 -15.99
C ILE A 210 13.24 -11.69 -17.14
N ILE A 211 12.30 -10.76 -17.29
CA ILE A 211 11.20 -10.86 -18.25
C ILE A 211 11.30 -9.75 -19.27
N GLU A 212 11.33 -10.11 -20.55
CA GLU A 212 11.15 -9.16 -21.65
C GLU A 212 9.65 -8.88 -21.83
N VAL A 213 9.25 -7.61 -21.69
CA VAL A 213 7.87 -7.13 -21.86
C VAL A 213 7.82 -6.17 -23.05
N VAL A 214 6.96 -6.46 -24.03
CA VAL A 214 6.76 -5.58 -25.19
C VAL A 214 5.67 -4.55 -24.92
N ARG A 215 6.04 -3.26 -24.90
CA ARG A 215 5.15 -2.13 -24.63
C ARG A 215 4.88 -1.34 -25.91
N ASP A 216 3.63 -1.25 -26.33
CA ASP A 216 3.18 -0.50 -27.51
C ASP A 216 2.61 0.85 -27.05
N TYR A 217 3.49 1.82 -26.78
CA TYR A 217 3.12 3.10 -26.16
C TYR A 217 2.09 3.91 -26.96
N PRO A 218 2.19 4.02 -28.32
CA PRO A 218 1.16 4.68 -29.12
C PRO A 218 -0.24 4.05 -29.03
N ASN A 219 -0.35 2.82 -28.53
CA ASN A 219 -1.62 2.11 -28.35
C ASN A 219 -2.01 1.92 -26.87
N THR A 220 -1.43 2.70 -25.95
CA THR A 220 -1.71 2.59 -24.51
C THR A 220 -3.20 2.76 -24.21
N TYR A 221 -3.86 3.73 -24.84
CA TYR A 221 -5.28 4.01 -24.68
C TYR A 221 -6.16 2.85 -25.13
N GLN A 222 -5.90 2.33 -26.33
CA GLN A 222 -6.66 1.22 -26.91
C GLN A 222 -6.49 -0.04 -26.05
N ARG A 223 -5.30 -0.26 -25.47
CA ARG A 223 -5.06 -1.35 -24.52
C ARG A 223 -5.75 -1.12 -23.17
N PHE A 224 -5.84 0.12 -22.70
CA PHE A 224 -6.56 0.47 -21.48
C PHE A 224 -8.07 0.24 -21.63
N THR A 225 -8.64 0.54 -22.79
CA THR A 225 -10.08 0.46 -23.04
C THR A 225 -10.55 -0.85 -23.70
N SER A 226 -9.73 -1.91 -23.68
CA SER A 226 -10.12 -3.23 -24.19
C SER A 226 -9.47 -4.39 -23.44
N LEU A 227 -10.13 -5.54 -23.42
CA LEU A 227 -9.58 -6.75 -22.81
C LEU A 227 -8.46 -7.33 -23.69
N GLY A 228 -7.27 -7.44 -23.09
CA GLY A 228 -6.10 -8.00 -23.75
C GLY A 228 -6.26 -9.47 -24.18
N PRO A 229 -5.51 -9.91 -25.19
CA PRO A 229 -5.64 -11.26 -25.77
C PRO A 229 -5.18 -12.39 -24.86
N LEU A 230 -4.33 -12.09 -23.86
CA LEU A 230 -3.71 -13.10 -23.00
C LEU A 230 -4.71 -13.92 -22.20
N MET A 231 -5.91 -13.38 -21.93
CA MET A 231 -6.98 -14.15 -21.27
C MET A 231 -7.50 -15.30 -22.15
N GLU A 232 -7.45 -15.16 -23.48
CA GLU A 232 -7.80 -16.21 -24.44
C GLU A 232 -6.61 -17.12 -24.75
N GLU A 233 -5.38 -16.57 -24.77
CA GLU A 233 -4.15 -17.29 -25.15
C GLU A 233 -3.55 -18.10 -24.00
N LEU A 234 -3.47 -17.51 -22.80
CA LEU A 234 -2.84 -18.10 -21.60
C LEU A 234 -3.85 -18.55 -20.55
N GLY A 235 -5.07 -18.00 -20.58
CA GLY A 235 -6.11 -18.25 -19.58
C GLY A 235 -6.05 -17.26 -18.40
N ASN A 236 -6.64 -17.66 -17.28
CA ASN A 236 -6.64 -16.90 -16.02
C ASN A 236 -6.14 -17.77 -14.86
N GLY A 237 -5.81 -17.15 -13.73
CA GLY A 237 -5.41 -17.90 -12.54
C GLY A 237 -4.97 -17.05 -11.38
N GLY A 238 -4.55 -17.73 -10.32
CA GLY A 238 -4.07 -17.15 -9.08
C GLY A 238 -3.86 -18.25 -8.04
N LYS A 239 -3.08 -17.97 -7.00
CA LYS A 239 -2.90 -18.90 -5.87
C LYS A 239 -2.44 -20.31 -6.29
N GLY A 240 -1.57 -20.39 -7.30
CA GLY A 240 -0.92 -21.63 -7.74
C GLY A 240 -1.74 -22.48 -8.71
N ILE A 241 -2.91 -22.00 -9.14
CA ILE A 241 -3.77 -22.68 -10.11
C ILE A 241 -4.10 -21.77 -11.29
N SER A 242 -4.42 -22.38 -12.43
CA SER A 242 -4.87 -21.69 -13.64
C SER A 242 -5.99 -22.47 -14.35
N TRP A 243 -6.77 -21.76 -15.15
CA TRP A 243 -7.91 -22.30 -15.89
C TRP A 243 -8.15 -21.55 -17.21
N ASP A 244 -8.87 -22.20 -18.13
CA ASP A 244 -9.34 -21.56 -19.36
C ASP A 244 -10.53 -20.63 -19.06
N THR A 245 -10.53 -19.46 -19.69
CA THR A 245 -11.58 -18.45 -19.49
C THR A 245 -12.19 -17.94 -20.80
N LYS A 246 -12.08 -18.71 -21.90
CA LYS A 246 -12.51 -18.25 -23.24
C LYS A 246 -14.01 -18.01 -23.32
N GLU A 247 -14.80 -18.83 -22.65
CA GLU A 247 -16.27 -18.67 -22.60
C GLU A 247 -16.65 -17.35 -21.93
N GLU A 248 -15.97 -16.99 -20.83
CA GLU A 248 -16.17 -15.71 -20.15
C GLU A 248 -15.73 -14.53 -21.02
N VAL A 249 -14.61 -14.65 -21.74
CA VAL A 249 -14.19 -13.61 -22.70
C VAL A 249 -15.22 -13.46 -23.83
N ALA A 250 -15.78 -14.56 -24.34
CA ALA A 250 -16.83 -14.52 -25.35
C ALA A 250 -18.13 -13.90 -24.82
N LEU A 251 -18.45 -14.11 -23.54
CA LEU A 251 -19.57 -13.44 -22.87
C LEU A 251 -19.31 -11.94 -22.73
N LEU A 252 -18.11 -11.52 -22.34
CA LEU A 252 -17.73 -10.11 -22.23
C LEU A 252 -17.80 -9.38 -23.57
N LYS A 253 -17.44 -10.03 -24.68
CA LYS A 253 -17.63 -9.47 -26.03
C LYS A 253 -19.10 -9.17 -26.35
N LYS A 254 -20.04 -9.92 -25.76
CA LYS A 254 -21.49 -9.68 -25.89
C LYS A 254 -22.01 -8.62 -24.91
N LEU A 255 -21.53 -8.64 -23.66
CA LEU A 255 -21.96 -7.71 -22.61
C LEU A 255 -21.45 -6.29 -22.84
N ASN A 256 -20.16 -6.14 -23.09
CA ASN A 256 -19.51 -4.83 -23.21
C ASN A 256 -19.43 -4.35 -24.67
N LEU A 257 -19.91 -5.18 -25.61
CA LEU A 257 -19.67 -5.05 -27.05
C LEU A 257 -18.18 -5.19 -27.42
N SER A 258 -17.93 -5.42 -28.70
CA SER A 258 -16.58 -5.51 -29.25
C SER A 258 -16.13 -4.16 -29.83
N SER A 259 -14.85 -3.83 -29.64
CA SER A 259 -14.24 -2.65 -30.26
C SER A 259 -14.28 -2.75 -31.79
N THR A 260 -14.70 -1.65 -32.44
CA THR A 260 -14.60 -1.44 -33.89
C THR A 260 -13.43 -0.53 -34.26
N ILE A 261 -12.59 -0.14 -33.29
CA ILE A 261 -11.52 0.86 -33.46
C ILE A 261 -10.17 0.15 -33.63
N GLY A 262 -9.63 0.18 -34.86
CA GLY A 262 -8.23 -0.13 -35.18
C GLY A 262 -7.85 -1.62 -35.18
N HIS A 263 -6.93 -2.00 -36.07
CA HIS A 263 -6.62 -3.39 -36.45
C HIS A 263 -6.09 -4.32 -35.31
N LYS A 264 -5.62 -3.78 -34.17
CA LYS A 264 -5.10 -4.58 -33.03
C LYS A 264 -6.09 -4.77 -31.86
N ALA A 265 -7.05 -3.86 -31.68
CA ALA A 265 -8.11 -3.97 -30.67
C ALA A 265 -9.44 -4.44 -31.27
N ASN A 266 -9.52 -4.56 -32.61
CA ASN A 266 -10.69 -5.06 -33.31
C ASN A 266 -11.16 -6.39 -32.71
N GLU A 267 -12.46 -6.52 -32.50
CA GLU A 267 -13.13 -7.71 -31.93
C GLU A 267 -12.84 -8.02 -30.45
N ARG A 268 -12.05 -7.20 -29.74
CA ARG A 268 -11.84 -7.34 -28.28
C ARG A 268 -13.00 -6.75 -27.48
N ALA A 269 -13.30 -7.33 -26.32
CA ALA A 269 -14.33 -6.81 -25.41
C ALA A 269 -13.93 -5.42 -24.90
N LEU A 270 -14.86 -4.47 -24.94
CA LEU A 270 -14.58 -3.09 -24.49
C LEU A 270 -14.45 -2.99 -22.97
N ILE A 271 -13.62 -2.04 -22.54
CA ILE A 271 -13.51 -1.54 -21.16
C ILE A 271 -13.59 -0.01 -21.20
N GLU A 272 -14.59 0.54 -21.91
CA GLU A 272 -14.70 2.00 -22.03
C GLU A 272 -15.24 2.67 -20.77
N THR A 273 -16.17 2.02 -20.05
CA THR A 273 -16.81 2.58 -18.84
C THR A 273 -16.35 1.83 -17.60
N ASP A 274 -16.55 2.46 -16.44
CA ASP A 274 -16.38 1.82 -15.13
C ASP A 274 -17.29 0.59 -14.96
N VAL A 275 -18.52 0.63 -15.47
CA VAL A 275 -19.42 -0.54 -15.52
C VAL A 275 -18.86 -1.67 -16.40
N HIS A 276 -18.24 -1.36 -17.54
CA HIS A 276 -17.57 -2.40 -18.35
C HIS A 276 -16.44 -3.08 -17.57
N ALA A 277 -15.65 -2.30 -16.81
CA ALA A 277 -14.60 -2.84 -15.94
C ALA A 277 -15.18 -3.71 -14.81
N ALA A 278 -16.27 -3.27 -14.18
CA ALA A 278 -16.98 -4.05 -13.17
C ALA A 278 -17.49 -5.38 -13.72
N GLU A 279 -18.10 -5.39 -14.90
CA GLU A 279 -18.57 -6.63 -15.55
C GLU A 279 -17.41 -7.58 -15.91
N MET A 280 -16.21 -7.05 -16.24
CA MET A 280 -15.02 -7.89 -16.40
C MET A 280 -14.64 -8.61 -15.13
N ILE A 281 -14.60 -7.90 -13.99
CA ILE A 281 -14.31 -8.48 -12.68
C ILE A 281 -15.36 -9.56 -12.36
N LEU A 282 -16.64 -9.21 -12.45
CA LEU A 282 -17.75 -10.12 -12.12
C LEU A 282 -17.79 -11.37 -13.01
N THR A 283 -17.42 -11.25 -14.27
CA THR A 283 -17.48 -12.37 -15.22
C THR A 283 -16.28 -13.30 -15.12
N LEU A 284 -15.08 -12.76 -14.84
CA LEU A 284 -13.83 -13.53 -14.83
C LEU A 284 -13.48 -14.15 -13.48
N ALA A 285 -14.08 -13.67 -12.38
CA ALA A 285 -13.76 -14.15 -11.04
C ALA A 285 -14.59 -15.38 -10.62
N PRO A 286 -13.98 -16.39 -9.97
CA PRO A 286 -14.71 -17.55 -9.45
C PRO A 286 -15.68 -17.20 -8.32
N GLU A 287 -15.47 -16.11 -7.59
CA GLU A 287 -16.36 -15.67 -6.51
C GLU A 287 -17.71 -15.15 -7.03
N THR A 288 -17.81 -14.83 -8.32
CA THR A 288 -18.99 -14.15 -8.90
C THR A 288 -19.55 -14.86 -10.13
N ASN A 289 -18.85 -15.87 -10.64
CA ASN A 289 -19.28 -16.69 -11.76
C ASN A 289 -19.07 -18.18 -11.44
N GLY A 290 -20.17 -18.92 -11.31
CA GLY A 290 -20.17 -20.33 -10.93
C GLY A 290 -19.46 -21.25 -11.92
N HIS A 291 -19.48 -20.93 -13.22
CA HIS A 291 -18.70 -21.67 -14.22
C HIS A 291 -17.20 -21.55 -13.95
N VAL A 292 -16.74 -20.34 -13.59
CA VAL A 292 -15.34 -20.11 -13.24
C VAL A 292 -15.00 -20.77 -11.90
N ALA A 293 -15.90 -20.71 -10.91
CA ALA A 293 -15.72 -21.37 -9.63
C ALA A 293 -15.47 -22.88 -9.79
N VAL A 294 -16.29 -23.54 -10.61
CA VAL A 294 -16.16 -24.97 -10.92
C VAL A 294 -14.81 -25.26 -11.58
N LYS A 295 -14.45 -24.52 -12.64
CA LYS A 295 -13.15 -24.67 -13.32
C LYS A 295 -11.96 -24.47 -12.39
N ALA A 296 -12.04 -23.48 -11.50
CA ALA A 296 -10.98 -23.18 -10.54
C ALA A 296 -10.83 -24.30 -9.50
N TRP A 297 -11.93 -24.83 -8.97
CA TRP A 297 -11.88 -25.99 -8.06
C TRP A 297 -11.31 -27.22 -8.75
N GLU A 298 -11.74 -27.52 -9.98
CA GLU A 298 -11.21 -28.62 -10.80
C GLU A 298 -9.71 -28.47 -11.08
N ALA A 299 -9.21 -27.24 -11.26
CA ALA A 299 -7.78 -26.98 -11.37
C ALA A 299 -7.03 -27.37 -10.09
N LEU A 300 -7.60 -27.06 -8.91
CA LEU A 300 -7.02 -27.45 -7.63
C LEU A 300 -7.09 -28.97 -7.38
N GLU A 301 -8.14 -29.65 -7.83
CA GLU A 301 -8.26 -31.12 -7.71
C GLU A 301 -7.06 -31.85 -8.35
N LYS A 302 -6.49 -31.30 -9.42
CA LYS A 302 -5.30 -31.86 -10.08
C LYS A 302 -4.05 -31.83 -9.19
N ILE A 303 -3.97 -30.85 -8.29
CA ILE A 303 -2.85 -30.69 -7.36
C ILE A 303 -3.08 -31.56 -6.12
N THR A 304 -4.29 -31.55 -5.56
CA THR A 304 -4.59 -32.25 -4.31
C THR A 304 -4.88 -33.73 -4.49
N GLY A 305 -5.27 -34.15 -5.70
CA GLY A 305 -5.77 -35.50 -5.99
C GLY A 305 -7.14 -35.79 -5.35
N ARG A 306 -7.86 -34.75 -4.90
CA ARG A 306 -9.14 -34.86 -4.20
C ARG A 306 -10.21 -34.08 -4.94
N LYS A 307 -11.46 -34.54 -4.84
CA LYS A 307 -12.60 -33.80 -5.41
C LYS A 307 -12.96 -32.61 -4.53
N HIS A 308 -13.11 -31.44 -5.15
CA HIS A 308 -13.49 -30.17 -4.57
C HIS A 308 -14.59 -29.44 -5.36
N ARG A 309 -14.91 -29.91 -6.58
CA ARG A 309 -15.99 -29.35 -7.42
C ARG A 309 -17.31 -29.20 -6.70
N HIS A 310 -17.63 -30.09 -5.75
CA HIS A 310 -18.87 -30.06 -4.95
C HIS A 310 -19.06 -28.75 -4.18
N LEU A 311 -17.99 -28.01 -3.91
CA LEU A 311 -18.02 -26.73 -3.18
C LEU A 311 -18.68 -25.60 -3.99
N ALA A 312 -18.70 -25.69 -5.32
CA ALA A 312 -19.30 -24.70 -6.22
C ALA A 312 -20.41 -25.28 -7.11
N ALA A 313 -20.47 -26.60 -7.33
CA ALA A 313 -21.37 -27.24 -8.29
C ALA A 313 -22.86 -26.87 -8.15
N LYS A 314 -23.35 -26.63 -6.93
CA LYS A 314 -24.76 -26.25 -6.70
C LYS A 314 -25.10 -24.84 -7.17
N ARG A 315 -24.08 -24.01 -7.40
CA ARG A 315 -24.19 -22.60 -7.82
C ARG A 315 -23.46 -22.37 -9.15
N GLU A 316 -23.26 -23.43 -9.94
CA GLU A 316 -22.53 -23.37 -11.21
C GLU A 316 -23.17 -22.39 -12.21
N ASP A 317 -24.50 -22.37 -12.31
CA ASP A 317 -25.25 -21.46 -13.19
C ASP A 317 -25.27 -20.00 -12.68
N GLU A 318 -24.77 -19.73 -11.48
CA GLU A 318 -24.85 -18.40 -10.90
C GLU A 318 -23.87 -17.43 -11.55
N GLN A 319 -24.38 -16.28 -11.97
CA GLN A 319 -23.61 -15.21 -12.59
C GLN A 319 -24.04 -13.86 -12.02
N ILE A 320 -23.23 -13.30 -11.14
CA ILE A 320 -23.52 -12.00 -10.52
C ILE A 320 -23.26 -10.88 -11.56
N ARG A 321 -24.22 -9.94 -11.72
CA ARG A 321 -24.12 -8.81 -12.67
C ARG A 321 -24.26 -7.48 -11.97
N PHE A 322 -23.65 -6.44 -12.53
CA PHE A 322 -23.63 -5.11 -11.91
C PHE A 322 -25.04 -4.57 -11.68
N LYS A 323 -25.94 -4.75 -12.66
CA LYS A 323 -27.35 -4.33 -12.54
C LYS A 323 -28.12 -5.07 -11.44
N ASP A 324 -27.78 -6.32 -11.16
CA ASP A 324 -28.41 -7.07 -10.06
C ASP A 324 -27.92 -6.56 -8.70
N LEU A 325 -26.65 -6.16 -8.62
CA LEU A 325 -26.07 -5.58 -7.40
C LEU A 325 -26.71 -4.25 -7.02
N ILE A 326 -27.13 -3.44 -8.01
CA ILE A 326 -27.89 -2.20 -7.78
C ILE A 326 -29.23 -2.51 -7.09
N GLN A 327 -29.86 -3.63 -7.44
CA GLN A 327 -31.14 -4.02 -6.83
C GLN A 327 -30.95 -4.55 -5.41
N GLN A 328 -29.94 -5.39 -5.20
CA GLN A 328 -29.63 -5.95 -3.88
C GLN A 328 -28.22 -6.58 -3.88
N PRO A 329 -27.43 -6.39 -2.80
CA PRO A 329 -26.16 -7.09 -2.63
C PRO A 329 -26.27 -8.61 -2.83
N ARG A 330 -25.25 -9.23 -3.43
CA ARG A 330 -25.24 -10.67 -3.68
C ARG A 330 -24.16 -11.35 -2.85
N LYS A 331 -24.49 -12.52 -2.29
CA LYS A 331 -23.53 -13.36 -1.58
C LYS A 331 -22.62 -14.02 -2.59
N VAL A 332 -21.30 -13.94 -2.41
CA VAL A 332 -20.32 -14.55 -3.31
C VAL A 332 -20.31 -16.08 -3.25
N ILE A 333 -19.64 -16.70 -4.20
CA ILE A 333 -19.52 -18.16 -4.39
C ILE A 333 -18.24 -18.65 -3.69
N THR A 334 -18.29 -19.87 -3.13
CA THR A 334 -17.12 -20.56 -2.59
C THR A 334 -16.04 -20.74 -3.65
N SER A 335 -14.85 -20.21 -3.41
CA SER A 335 -13.74 -20.18 -4.38
C SER A 335 -12.43 -20.72 -3.78
N PRO A 336 -11.58 -21.40 -4.58
CA PRO A 336 -10.28 -21.88 -4.13
C PRO A 336 -9.30 -20.75 -3.78
N THR A 337 -9.58 -19.51 -4.18
CA THR A 337 -8.83 -18.31 -3.76
C THR A 337 -8.85 -18.16 -2.23
N TRP A 338 -9.90 -18.63 -1.57
CA TRP A 338 -10.12 -18.47 -0.13
C TRP A 338 -10.00 -19.81 0.61
N SER A 339 -10.19 -19.79 1.92
CA SER A 339 -10.06 -21.00 2.77
C SER A 339 -11.28 -21.27 3.65
N GLY A 340 -12.32 -20.44 3.56
CA GLY A 340 -13.65 -20.73 4.07
C GLY A 340 -14.61 -21.17 2.96
N ILE A 341 -15.86 -21.43 3.35
CA ILE A 341 -16.93 -21.77 2.40
C ILE A 341 -18.11 -20.83 2.55
N GLU A 342 -18.78 -20.56 1.43
CA GLU A 342 -20.00 -19.76 1.37
C GLU A 342 -21.22 -20.66 1.39
N SER A 343 -21.69 -20.98 2.60
CA SER A 343 -22.81 -21.89 2.83
C SER A 343 -23.99 -21.20 3.50
N HIS A 344 -25.16 -21.83 3.41
CA HIS A 344 -26.35 -21.46 4.22
C HIS A 344 -26.34 -22.14 5.60
N ASP A 345 -25.56 -23.21 5.76
CA ASP A 345 -25.54 -24.04 6.96
C ASP A 345 -24.35 -23.73 7.88
N VAL A 346 -23.27 -23.16 7.33
CA VAL A 346 -22.06 -22.79 8.08
C VAL A 346 -21.53 -21.45 7.60
N SER A 347 -21.18 -20.59 8.55
CA SER A 347 -20.55 -19.29 8.26
C SER A 347 -19.15 -19.48 7.72
N TYR A 348 -18.68 -18.50 6.93
CA TYR A 348 -17.30 -18.48 6.47
C TYR A 348 -16.32 -18.54 7.66
N ASN A 349 -15.35 -19.44 7.57
CA ASN A 349 -14.28 -19.58 8.55
C ASN A 349 -12.95 -19.87 7.82
N ALA A 350 -11.96 -19.00 7.98
CA ALA A 350 -10.67 -19.18 7.33
C ALA A 350 -9.99 -20.46 7.85
N GLY A 351 -9.43 -21.26 6.93
CA GLY A 351 -8.85 -22.56 7.22
C GLY A 351 -9.84 -23.73 7.23
N TYR A 352 -11.14 -23.47 7.07
CA TYR A 352 -12.17 -24.51 7.00
C TYR A 352 -11.86 -25.55 5.90
N THR A 353 -11.52 -25.11 4.69
CA THR A 353 -11.21 -26.03 3.59
C THR A 353 -9.91 -26.79 3.84
N ASN A 354 -8.93 -26.18 4.51
CA ASN A 354 -7.71 -26.90 4.90
C ASN A 354 -8.02 -28.08 5.83
N VAL A 355 -8.91 -27.86 6.81
CA VAL A 355 -9.30 -28.88 7.80
C VAL A 355 -10.22 -29.95 7.21
N HIS A 356 -11.26 -29.55 6.45
CA HIS A 356 -12.33 -30.45 6.03
C HIS A 356 -12.12 -31.03 4.63
N GLU A 357 -11.48 -30.28 3.73
CA GLU A 357 -11.19 -30.72 2.37
C GLU A 357 -9.77 -31.31 2.25
N LEU A 358 -8.96 -31.21 3.31
CA LEU A 358 -7.56 -31.65 3.38
C LEU A 358 -6.67 -30.96 2.35
N ILE A 359 -6.97 -29.70 2.04
CA ILE A 359 -6.13 -28.85 1.21
C ILE A 359 -4.94 -28.38 2.07
N PRO A 360 -3.68 -28.62 1.66
CA PRO A 360 -2.53 -28.15 2.42
C PRO A 360 -2.53 -26.62 2.60
N TRP A 361 -2.03 -26.16 3.75
CA TRP A 361 -1.56 -24.76 3.82
C TRP A 361 -0.36 -24.64 2.90
N ARG A 362 -0.20 -23.50 2.20
CA ARG A 362 0.94 -23.26 1.31
C ARG A 362 2.19 -22.87 2.12
N THR A 363 2.62 -23.81 2.95
CA THR A 363 3.82 -23.75 3.77
C THR A 363 4.74 -24.91 3.44
N LEU A 364 6.01 -24.80 3.82
CA LEU A 364 7.02 -25.84 3.62
C LEU A 364 6.55 -27.23 4.08
N THR A 365 5.78 -27.29 5.17
CA THR A 365 5.28 -28.55 5.73
C THR A 365 3.92 -28.97 5.18
N GLY A 366 3.20 -28.09 4.48
CA GLY A 366 1.79 -28.27 4.09
C GLY A 366 0.79 -28.05 5.24
N ARG A 367 1.26 -27.65 6.43
CA ARG A 367 0.47 -27.49 7.67
C ARG A 367 0.70 -26.11 8.29
N GLN A 368 0.00 -25.81 9.37
CA GLN A 368 0.30 -24.63 10.19
C GLN A 368 1.73 -24.74 10.74
N SER A 369 2.66 -23.97 10.18
CA SER A 369 4.09 -24.03 10.52
C SER A 369 4.39 -23.24 11.80
N ILE A 370 4.57 -23.95 12.91
CA ILE A 370 4.96 -23.37 14.20
C ILE A 370 6.47 -23.10 14.26
N TYR A 371 7.28 -23.94 13.61
CA TYR A 371 8.73 -23.78 13.50
C TYR A 371 9.10 -23.10 12.19
N GLN A 372 9.90 -22.04 12.25
CA GLN A 372 10.39 -21.31 11.08
C GLN A 372 11.89 -21.58 10.90
N ASP A 373 12.24 -22.48 9.98
CA ASP A 373 13.59 -23.04 9.83
C ASP A 373 14.47 -22.32 8.80
N HIS A 374 13.98 -21.26 8.18
CA HIS A 374 14.83 -20.41 7.33
C HIS A 374 16.02 -19.86 8.14
N PRO A 375 17.26 -19.83 7.61
CA PRO A 375 18.45 -19.40 8.36
C PRO A 375 18.28 -18.06 9.07
N TRP A 376 17.71 -17.05 8.39
CA TRP A 376 17.43 -15.75 9.02
C TRP A 376 16.45 -15.86 10.19
N MET A 377 15.43 -16.71 10.12
CA MET A 377 14.49 -16.87 11.23
C MET A 377 15.19 -17.47 12.45
N ILE A 378 16.10 -18.41 12.24
CA ILE A 378 16.94 -19.01 13.30
C ILE A 378 17.88 -17.96 13.88
N ASP A 379 18.64 -17.26 13.04
CA ASP A 379 19.67 -16.31 13.47
C ASP A 379 19.09 -15.06 14.14
N PHE A 380 17.91 -14.60 13.72
CA PHE A 380 17.17 -13.53 14.41
C PHE A 380 16.36 -14.02 15.64
N GLY A 381 16.44 -15.31 15.99
CA GLY A 381 15.81 -15.89 17.17
C GLY A 381 14.28 -15.91 17.10
N GLU A 382 13.72 -16.13 15.92
CA GLU A 382 12.27 -16.22 15.63
C GLU A 382 11.86 -17.57 15.02
N ASN A 383 12.73 -18.57 15.08
CA ASN A 383 12.41 -19.94 14.67
C ASN A 383 11.27 -20.57 15.49
N LEU A 384 11.05 -20.07 16.71
CA LEU A 384 9.84 -20.29 17.51
C LEU A 384 9.36 -18.94 18.08
N VAL A 385 8.08 -18.89 18.45
CA VAL A 385 7.53 -17.73 19.15
C VAL A 385 8.28 -17.46 20.46
N CYS A 386 8.66 -16.20 20.66
CA CYS A 386 9.33 -15.74 21.87
C CYS A 386 8.84 -14.33 22.24
N TYR A 387 8.99 -13.96 23.51
CA TYR A 387 8.78 -12.58 23.92
C TYR A 387 9.91 -11.70 23.39
N LYS A 388 9.55 -10.64 22.67
CA LYS A 388 10.46 -9.55 22.30
C LYS A 388 9.89 -8.25 22.87
N PRO A 389 10.66 -7.50 23.70
CA PRO A 389 10.21 -6.21 24.19
C PRO A 389 10.09 -5.20 23.04
N PRO A 390 9.34 -4.10 23.23
CA PRO A 390 9.36 -2.98 22.30
C PRO A 390 10.79 -2.51 22.02
N ILE A 391 11.06 -2.11 20.78
CA ILE A 391 12.39 -1.64 20.40
C ILE A 391 12.64 -0.22 20.93
N ASP A 392 13.89 0.10 21.25
CA ASP A 392 14.31 1.48 21.46
C ASP A 392 14.62 2.14 20.10
N THR A 393 13.76 3.04 19.66
CA THR A 393 13.91 3.76 18.39
C THR A 393 15.03 4.81 18.44
N LYS A 394 15.50 5.16 19.64
CA LYS A 394 16.56 6.15 19.91
C LYS A 394 16.24 7.56 19.42
N SER A 395 14.98 7.84 19.08
CA SER A 395 14.52 9.11 18.50
C SER A 395 14.58 10.30 19.47
N LEU A 396 14.89 10.07 20.75
CA LEU A 396 15.03 11.13 21.77
C LEU A 396 16.49 11.54 22.03
N LYS A 397 17.45 10.80 21.47
CA LYS A 397 18.87 11.00 21.80
C LYS A 397 19.32 12.39 21.37
N GLY A 398 20.01 13.13 22.23
CA GLY A 398 20.49 14.49 21.93
C GLY A 398 19.40 15.57 21.88
N MET A 399 18.12 15.22 22.04
CA MET A 399 17.04 16.20 22.26
C MET A 399 16.90 16.54 23.75
N ILE A 400 16.94 15.52 24.61
CA ILE A 400 16.80 15.66 26.06
C ILE A 400 17.87 16.61 26.63
N ASP A 401 19.12 16.44 26.21
CA ASP A 401 20.26 17.25 26.64
C ASP A 401 20.07 18.75 26.33
N LYS A 402 19.30 19.08 25.29
CA LYS A 402 19.03 20.48 24.90
C LYS A 402 17.95 21.14 25.78
N LEU A 403 17.12 20.34 26.45
CA LEU A 403 15.95 20.75 27.24
C LEU A 403 16.23 20.85 28.74
N GLU A 404 17.28 20.20 29.22
CA GLU A 404 17.60 20.13 30.65
C GLU A 404 17.72 21.55 31.25
N GLY A 405 16.86 21.84 32.24
CA GLY A 405 16.82 23.11 32.97
C GLY A 405 16.15 24.30 32.26
N LYS A 406 15.58 24.13 31.06
CA LYS A 406 14.98 25.25 30.30
C LYS A 406 13.46 25.32 30.37
N GLU A 407 12.79 24.18 30.25
CA GLU A 407 11.33 24.08 30.25
C GLU A 407 10.87 22.75 30.85
N LYS A 408 9.62 22.70 31.30
CA LYS A 408 9.00 21.49 31.82
C LYS A 408 8.57 20.61 30.64
N TYR A 409 9.02 19.34 30.62
CA TYR A 409 8.71 18.37 29.59
C TYR A 409 8.48 16.98 30.19
N MET A 410 7.86 16.08 29.41
CA MET A 410 7.69 14.68 29.77
C MET A 410 8.00 13.79 28.57
N ILE A 411 8.45 12.57 28.84
CA ILE A 411 8.70 11.54 27.82
C ILE A 411 7.62 10.47 27.94
N LEU A 412 6.95 10.17 26.83
CA LEU A 412 5.82 9.24 26.77
C LEU A 412 5.96 8.28 25.59
N ASN A 413 5.43 7.06 25.74
CA ASN A 413 5.22 6.17 24.61
C ASN A 413 3.98 6.65 23.83
N MET A 414 4.14 6.87 22.52
CA MET A 414 3.05 7.33 21.67
C MET A 414 2.40 6.14 20.94
N MET A 415 1.09 6.01 21.10
CA MET A 415 0.29 5.05 20.35
C MET A 415 -0.71 5.76 19.45
N THR A 416 -0.98 5.15 18.29
CA THR A 416 -1.79 5.72 17.22
C THR A 416 -2.91 4.77 16.78
N PRO A 417 -3.80 4.34 17.70
CA PRO A 417 -4.97 3.53 17.35
C PRO A 417 -5.92 4.32 16.44
N HIS A 418 -6.77 3.66 15.66
CA HIS A 418 -7.67 4.35 14.73
C HIS A 418 -8.73 5.17 15.45
N ASN A 419 -9.04 6.33 14.88
CA ASN A 419 -9.93 7.34 15.43
C ASN A 419 -11.40 6.87 15.39
N LYS A 420 -12.21 7.42 16.30
CA LYS A 420 -13.65 7.25 16.33
C LYS A 420 -14.37 8.14 15.30
N TRP A 421 -13.84 9.34 15.07
CA TRP A 421 -14.50 10.39 14.31
C TRP A 421 -14.11 10.40 12.83
N THR A 422 -13.19 9.54 12.42
CA THR A 422 -12.63 9.53 11.07
C THR A 422 -12.32 8.10 10.64
N ILE A 423 -12.27 7.86 9.34
CA ILE A 423 -11.68 6.65 8.77
C ILE A 423 -10.34 7.09 8.17
N HIS A 424 -9.26 6.82 8.91
CA HIS A 424 -7.96 7.42 8.63
C HIS A 424 -8.05 8.96 8.65
N SER A 425 -7.64 9.66 7.60
CA SER A 425 -7.89 11.10 7.45
C SER A 425 -9.16 11.43 6.68
N THR A 426 -9.80 10.46 6.00
CA THR A 426 -11.12 10.71 5.41
C THR A 426 -12.09 11.02 6.54
N TRP A 427 -12.89 12.06 6.36
CA TRP A 427 -13.80 12.67 7.34
C TRP A 427 -13.14 13.54 8.43
N SER A 428 -11.80 13.64 8.48
CA SER A 428 -11.13 14.46 9.50
C SER A 428 -11.38 15.97 9.37
N ASP A 429 -11.67 16.42 8.17
CA ASP A 429 -12.06 17.78 7.79
C ASP A 429 -13.59 17.94 7.64
N ASN A 430 -14.37 16.89 7.88
CA ASN A 430 -15.82 16.98 7.85
C ASN A 430 -16.34 17.72 9.08
N LEU A 431 -17.10 18.79 8.86
CA LEU A 431 -17.61 19.65 9.94
C LEU A 431 -18.43 18.89 10.99
N LEU A 432 -19.24 17.90 10.60
CA LEU A 432 -20.01 17.11 11.56
C LEU A 432 -19.09 16.32 12.49
N MET A 433 -18.05 15.69 11.93
CA MET A 433 -17.08 14.92 12.71
C MET A 433 -16.22 15.80 13.59
N LEU A 434 -15.82 16.98 13.10
CA LEU A 434 -15.12 18.00 13.88
C LEU A 434 -15.99 18.47 15.06
N THR A 435 -17.28 18.71 14.82
CA THR A 435 -18.23 19.19 15.83
C THR A 435 -18.51 18.13 16.90
N LEU A 436 -18.70 16.87 16.52
CA LEU A 436 -18.92 15.75 17.45
C LEU A 436 -17.64 15.35 18.19
N GLY A 437 -16.48 15.59 17.59
CA GLY A 437 -15.18 15.35 18.18
C GLY A 437 -14.71 16.50 19.08
N ARG A 438 -13.50 16.97 18.83
CA ARG A 438 -12.89 18.11 19.56
C ARG A 438 -12.45 19.21 18.61
N GLY A 439 -13.02 19.32 17.40
CA GLY A 439 -12.78 20.44 16.48
C GLY A 439 -11.38 20.51 15.89
N GLY A 440 -10.64 19.40 15.81
CA GLY A 440 -9.30 19.36 15.21
C GLY A 440 -8.35 18.37 15.88
N PRO A 441 -7.04 18.48 15.64
CA PRO A 441 -6.05 17.58 16.18
C PRO A 441 -5.97 17.57 17.72
N VAL A 442 -5.99 16.37 18.30
CA VAL A 442 -5.89 16.11 19.73
C VAL A 442 -5.04 14.89 20.08
N ALA A 443 -4.41 14.91 21.26
CA ALA A 443 -3.79 13.75 21.88
C ALA A 443 -4.34 13.51 23.29
N TRP A 444 -4.47 12.25 23.69
CA TRP A 444 -5.04 11.87 24.99
C TRP A 444 -3.94 11.52 25.98
N LEU A 445 -4.07 12.06 27.18
CA LEU A 445 -3.11 11.92 28.28
C LEU A 445 -3.83 11.52 29.58
N SER A 446 -3.13 10.83 30.47
CA SER A 446 -3.65 10.49 31.80
C SER A 446 -3.83 11.76 32.65
N GLU A 447 -4.75 11.70 33.62
CA GLU A 447 -4.92 12.79 34.59
C GLU A 447 -3.68 13.03 35.44
N ASP A 448 -2.98 11.97 35.84
CA ASP A 448 -1.80 12.09 36.71
C ASP A 448 -0.63 12.71 35.96
N ASP A 449 -0.40 12.34 34.69
CA ASP A 449 0.67 12.91 33.89
C ASP A 449 0.37 14.35 33.48
N ALA A 450 -0.90 14.67 33.20
CA ALA A 450 -1.32 16.05 32.98
C ALA A 450 -1.06 16.92 34.23
N LYS A 451 -1.45 16.44 35.43
CA LYS A 451 -1.19 17.13 36.71
C LYS A 451 0.31 17.31 36.97
N LYS A 452 1.14 16.28 36.74
CA LYS A 452 2.60 16.38 36.87
C LYS A 452 3.20 17.46 35.99
N MET A 453 2.55 17.78 34.86
CA MET A 453 2.99 18.77 33.86
C MET A 453 2.31 20.13 33.94
N ASP A 454 1.43 20.35 34.93
CA ASP A 454 0.56 21.54 35.02
C ASP A 454 -0.29 21.78 33.75
N LEU A 455 -0.73 20.69 33.13
CA LEU A 455 -1.59 20.68 31.94
C LEU A 455 -3.05 20.49 32.36
N ILE A 456 -3.95 21.23 31.71
CA ILE A 456 -5.40 21.08 31.85
C ILE A 456 -6.00 20.53 30.55
N ASP A 457 -7.24 20.04 30.62
CA ASP A 457 -7.96 19.59 29.43
C ASP A 457 -8.00 20.69 28.37
N ASN A 458 -7.79 20.32 27.11
CA ASN A 458 -7.79 21.18 25.95
C ASN A 458 -6.62 22.19 25.85
N ASP A 459 -5.62 22.13 26.73
CA ASP A 459 -4.36 22.88 26.55
C ASP A 459 -3.68 22.50 25.23
N TRP A 460 -3.03 23.48 24.60
CA TRP A 460 -2.14 23.23 23.45
C TRP A 460 -0.81 22.66 23.92
N VAL A 461 -0.41 21.56 23.28
CA VAL A 461 0.86 20.87 23.54
C VAL A 461 1.59 20.59 22.25
N GLU A 462 2.90 20.56 22.37
CA GLU A 462 3.81 20.17 21.30
C GLU A 462 4.31 18.76 21.59
N VAL A 463 4.27 17.91 20.57
CA VAL A 463 4.72 16.52 20.63
C VAL A 463 5.80 16.33 19.58
N TYR A 464 7.01 15.96 19.99
CA TYR A 464 8.16 15.93 19.08
C TYR A 464 9.22 14.90 19.49
N ASN A 465 10.05 14.55 18.53
CA ASN A 465 11.32 13.83 18.70
C ASN A 465 12.24 14.20 17.52
N GLN A 466 13.38 13.52 17.35
CA GLN A 466 14.31 13.85 16.25
C GLN A 466 13.69 13.76 14.84
N ASN A 467 12.62 12.98 14.66
CA ASN A 467 11.99 12.82 13.35
C ASN A 467 11.21 14.07 12.93
N GLY A 468 10.64 14.81 13.89
CA GLY A 468 9.80 15.97 13.62
C GLY A 468 8.95 16.41 14.81
N ALA A 469 7.95 17.26 14.55
CA ALA A 469 7.07 17.82 15.57
C ALA A 469 5.61 17.94 15.07
N THR A 470 4.66 17.78 15.99
CA THR A 470 3.24 18.07 15.79
C THR A 470 2.70 18.89 16.95
N VAL A 471 1.62 19.64 16.69
CA VAL A 471 0.97 20.48 17.70
C VAL A 471 -0.50 20.10 17.79
N VAL A 472 -0.96 19.81 18.99
CA VAL A 472 -2.30 19.28 19.24
C VAL A 472 -2.88 19.86 20.52
N ARG A 473 -4.20 19.74 20.70
CA ARG A 473 -4.81 19.97 22.01
C ARG A 473 -4.88 18.69 22.83
N LEU A 474 -4.87 18.81 24.15
CA LEU A 474 -5.00 17.64 25.02
C LEU A 474 -6.45 17.24 25.26
N VAL A 475 -6.65 15.92 25.37
CA VAL A 475 -7.80 15.32 26.04
C VAL A 475 -7.29 14.62 27.30
N VAL A 476 -7.57 15.18 28.45
CA VAL A 476 -7.16 14.60 29.74
C VAL A 476 -8.23 13.60 30.18
N SER A 477 -7.83 12.37 30.49
CA SER A 477 -8.79 11.32 30.83
C SER A 477 -8.21 10.25 31.75
N GLN A 478 -8.94 9.91 32.82
CA GLN A 478 -8.64 8.80 33.73
C GLN A 478 -8.37 7.45 33.04
N ARG A 479 -8.98 7.20 31.86
CA ARG A 479 -8.85 5.91 31.17
C ARG A 479 -7.47 5.68 30.54
N ILE A 480 -6.68 6.74 30.40
CA ILE A 480 -5.34 6.65 29.79
C ILE A 480 -4.35 6.26 30.90
N PRO A 481 -3.57 5.18 30.72
CA PRO A 481 -2.59 4.78 31.71
C PRO A 481 -1.42 5.77 31.76
N ASN A 482 -0.78 5.85 32.92
CA ASN A 482 0.39 6.70 33.11
C ASN A 482 1.55 6.25 32.20
N GLY A 483 2.25 7.20 31.59
CA GLY A 483 3.34 6.94 30.64
C GLY A 483 2.91 6.74 29.18
N ALA A 484 1.62 6.83 28.88
CA ALA A 484 1.08 6.69 27.52
C ALA A 484 0.51 8.01 26.97
N LEU A 485 0.73 8.22 25.67
CA LEU A 485 0.08 9.27 24.88
C LEU A 485 -0.69 8.61 23.73
N ILE A 486 -2.00 8.86 23.61
CA ILE A 486 -2.81 8.33 22.50
C ILE A 486 -3.13 9.45 21.51
N MET A 487 -2.48 9.44 20.35
CA MET A 487 -2.83 10.32 19.23
C MET A 487 -3.55 9.51 18.15
N TYR A 488 -4.87 9.52 18.17
CA TYR A 488 -5.68 8.68 17.29
C TYR A 488 -5.39 8.91 15.80
N HIS A 489 -5.15 7.81 15.06
CA HIS A 489 -4.90 7.77 13.62
C HIS A 489 -6.20 8.01 12.82
N ASN A 490 -6.31 8.99 11.92
CA ASN A 490 -5.35 10.04 11.60
C ASN A 490 -6.03 11.43 11.67
N GLN A 491 -5.25 12.45 11.97
CA GLN A 491 -5.68 13.84 12.10
C GLN A 491 -4.92 14.64 11.05
N GLU A 492 -5.65 15.29 10.14
CA GLU A 492 -5.12 16.03 8.98
C GLU A 492 -4.27 17.23 9.40
N ARG A 493 -3.40 17.71 8.49
CA ARG A 493 -2.62 18.94 8.69
C ARG A 493 -3.36 20.22 8.29
N THR A 494 -4.57 20.11 7.74
CA THR A 494 -5.30 21.24 7.13
C THR A 494 -6.27 21.95 8.06
N VAL A 495 -6.58 21.39 9.23
CA VAL A 495 -7.60 21.94 10.14
C VAL A 495 -7.01 22.18 11.53
N ASN A 496 -7.18 23.40 12.05
CA ASN A 496 -6.89 23.76 13.45
C ASN A 496 -5.48 23.32 13.89
N MET A 497 -4.48 23.59 13.05
CA MET A 497 -3.09 23.22 13.26
C MET A 497 -2.24 24.50 13.41
N PRO A 498 -1.81 24.88 14.62
CA PRO A 498 -0.92 26.02 14.81
C PRO A 498 0.54 25.67 14.47
N VAL A 499 1.45 26.62 14.64
CA VAL A 499 2.88 26.50 14.39
C VAL A 499 3.59 25.82 15.56
N SER A 500 4.56 24.96 15.23
CA SER A 500 5.49 24.35 16.17
C SER A 500 6.53 25.37 16.61
N GLN A 501 6.70 25.54 17.92
CA GLN A 501 7.72 26.41 18.50
C GLN A 501 9.12 25.77 18.47
N ILE A 502 9.20 24.45 18.30
CA ILE A 502 10.48 23.75 18.07
C ILE A 502 11.01 23.99 16.67
N THR A 503 10.14 23.89 15.65
CA THR A 503 10.58 23.88 14.25
C THR A 503 10.37 25.21 13.55
N GLY A 504 9.51 26.08 14.08
CA GLY A 504 9.08 27.32 13.44
C GLY A 504 8.13 27.11 12.26
N ASN A 505 7.74 25.87 11.96
CA ASN A 505 6.87 25.53 10.85
C ASN A 505 5.46 25.17 11.33
N ARG A 506 4.47 25.14 10.42
CA ARG A 506 3.14 24.58 10.70
C ARG A 506 3.29 23.20 11.35
N GLY A 507 2.58 22.94 12.45
CA GLY A 507 2.59 21.65 13.13
C GLY A 507 2.38 20.48 12.16
N GLY A 508 3.12 19.40 12.38
CA GLY A 508 3.01 18.17 11.60
C GLY A 508 1.81 17.31 12.00
N VAL A 509 1.79 16.07 11.51
CA VAL A 509 0.79 15.04 11.87
C VAL A 509 1.41 14.01 12.82
N HIS A 510 0.63 13.02 13.28
CA HIS A 510 1.14 11.94 14.13
C HIS A 510 2.36 11.20 13.53
N ASN A 511 2.44 11.08 12.20
CA ASN A 511 3.58 10.45 11.55
C ASN A 511 4.82 11.36 11.42
N SER A 512 4.72 12.66 11.71
CA SER A 512 5.88 13.56 11.72
C SER A 512 6.90 13.17 12.80
N VAL A 513 6.46 12.50 13.86
CA VAL A 513 7.33 11.98 14.92
C VAL A 513 7.68 10.50 14.76
N SER A 514 7.25 9.85 13.68
CA SER A 514 7.56 8.44 13.40
C SER A 514 8.67 8.31 12.36
N ARG A 515 9.28 7.12 12.23
CA ARG A 515 10.18 6.78 11.11
C ARG A 515 10.04 5.30 10.76
N LEU A 516 10.26 4.96 9.48
CA LEU A 516 10.33 3.56 9.07
C LEU A 516 11.53 2.86 9.73
N CYS A 517 11.26 1.78 10.45
CA CYS A 517 12.26 0.87 10.99
C CYS A 517 11.99 -0.53 10.44
N LEU A 518 12.85 -0.99 9.53
CA LEU A 518 12.64 -2.25 8.82
C LEU A 518 13.13 -3.43 9.67
N LYS A 519 12.47 -4.57 9.52
CA LYS A 519 12.82 -5.83 10.20
C LYS A 519 13.30 -6.86 9.17
N PRO A 520 14.54 -7.39 9.30
CA PRO A 520 15.10 -8.31 8.32
C PRO A 520 14.26 -9.58 8.06
N THR A 521 13.58 -10.12 9.07
CA THR A 521 12.74 -11.33 8.89
C THR A 521 11.60 -11.12 7.90
N HIS A 522 11.19 -9.88 7.63
CA HIS A 522 10.17 -9.54 6.63
C HIS A 522 10.74 -9.34 5.21
N MET A 523 12.04 -9.57 5.00
CA MET A 523 12.72 -9.46 3.70
C MET A 523 13.09 -10.84 3.11
N ILE A 524 12.79 -11.92 3.83
CA ILE A 524 13.01 -13.29 3.37
C ILE A 524 12.18 -13.52 2.09
N GLY A 525 12.77 -14.22 1.11
CA GLY A 525 12.14 -14.54 -0.17
C GLY A 525 12.62 -15.89 -0.71
N GLY A 526 11.86 -16.47 -1.65
CA GLY A 526 12.22 -17.74 -2.30
C GLY A 526 12.22 -18.96 -1.37
N TYR A 527 11.43 -18.93 -0.30
CA TYR A 527 11.38 -20.00 0.70
C TYR A 527 9.95 -20.41 1.06
N ALA A 528 9.29 -21.12 0.14
CA ALA A 528 7.91 -21.58 0.29
C ALA A 528 6.98 -20.45 0.75
N GLN A 529 6.40 -20.52 1.96
CA GLN A 529 5.54 -19.47 2.53
C GLN A 529 6.24 -18.13 2.76
N LEU A 530 7.57 -18.11 2.86
CA LEU A 530 8.38 -16.90 2.97
C LEU A 530 8.94 -16.53 1.59
N SER A 531 8.01 -16.34 0.64
CA SER A 531 8.29 -15.86 -0.72
C SER A 531 7.51 -14.58 -0.99
N TYR A 532 7.95 -13.81 -1.97
CA TYR A 532 7.31 -12.53 -2.26
C TYR A 532 5.92 -12.74 -2.87
N GLY A 533 5.02 -11.80 -2.62
CA GLY A 533 3.79 -11.63 -3.37
C GLY A 533 3.26 -10.24 -3.07
N LEU A 534 2.61 -9.60 -4.04
CA LEU A 534 2.08 -8.25 -3.84
C LEU A 534 1.11 -8.26 -2.64
N ASN A 535 1.42 -7.47 -1.61
CA ASN A 535 0.70 -7.43 -0.32
C ASN A 535 0.68 -8.75 0.49
N TYR A 536 1.39 -9.80 0.06
CA TYR A 536 1.50 -11.07 0.80
C TYR A 536 2.67 -11.04 1.80
N TYR A 537 3.86 -10.61 1.36
CA TYR A 537 5.06 -10.55 2.19
C TYR A 537 5.93 -9.33 1.85
N GLY A 538 6.63 -8.81 2.86
CA GLY A 538 7.46 -7.63 2.74
C GLY A 538 7.55 -6.85 4.05
N THR A 539 8.45 -5.87 4.10
CA THR A 539 8.61 -5.01 5.28
C THR A 539 7.33 -4.22 5.60
N ILE A 540 7.13 -3.93 6.89
CA ILE A 540 5.93 -3.27 7.40
C ILE A 540 6.26 -1.93 8.06
N GLY A 541 5.30 -1.00 8.06
CA GLY A 541 5.40 0.30 8.72
C GLY A 541 5.02 0.27 10.20
N ALA A 542 5.71 -0.54 11.01
CA ALA A 542 5.53 -0.60 12.46
C ALA A 542 5.83 0.76 13.12
N ASN A 543 5.08 1.14 14.16
CA ASN A 543 5.12 2.50 14.71
C ASN A 543 4.77 2.66 16.21
N ARG A 544 4.45 1.57 16.91
CA ARG A 544 3.92 1.67 18.30
C ARG A 544 5.00 1.72 19.38
N ASP A 545 6.23 1.39 19.00
CA ASP A 545 7.42 1.46 19.82
C ASP A 545 7.95 2.90 20.00
N GLU A 546 7.36 3.87 19.31
CA GLU A 546 7.88 5.25 19.27
C GLU A 546 7.68 5.97 20.62
N PHE A 547 8.70 6.73 21.01
CA PHE A 547 8.67 7.63 22.15
C PHE A 547 8.79 9.08 21.70
N VAL A 548 8.14 9.96 22.45
CA VAL A 548 8.05 11.39 22.14
C VAL A 548 8.24 12.22 23.41
N ILE A 549 8.71 13.45 23.20
CA ILE A 549 8.70 14.50 24.21
C ILE A 549 7.39 15.29 24.05
N ILE A 550 6.73 15.58 25.18
CA ILE A 550 5.58 16.47 25.25
C ILE A 550 5.90 17.67 26.13
N ARG A 551 5.48 18.86 25.69
CA ARG A 551 5.51 20.10 26.48
C ARG A 551 4.29 20.98 26.19
N LYS A 552 3.97 21.88 27.13
CA LYS A 552 2.94 22.91 26.92
C LYS A 552 3.42 23.95 25.92
N LEU A 553 2.55 24.44 25.03
CA LEU A 553 2.87 25.61 24.23
C LEU A 553 2.83 26.87 25.10
N ASN A 554 3.87 27.69 24.99
CA ASN A 554 3.91 28.98 25.68
C ASN A 554 3.02 30.02 24.98
N LYS A 555 2.94 29.95 23.64
CA LYS A 555 2.15 30.83 22.80
C LYS A 555 1.63 30.04 21.60
N VAL A 556 0.35 30.22 21.28
CA VAL A 556 -0.25 29.64 20.06
C VAL A 556 -0.09 30.65 18.94
N GLU A 557 0.73 30.31 17.96
CA GLU A 557 0.95 31.13 16.78
C GLU A 557 0.43 30.40 15.54
N TRP A 558 -0.25 31.14 14.68
CA TRP A 558 -0.89 30.58 13.50
C TRP A 558 -0.14 30.95 12.21
N MET A 559 0.65 32.02 12.20
CA MET A 559 1.44 32.49 11.04
C MET A 559 0.65 32.54 9.72
N ASP A 560 -0.60 32.95 9.81
CA ASP A 560 -1.51 33.26 8.72
C ASP A 560 -1.74 34.78 8.66
N GLU A 561 -2.05 35.26 7.46
CA GLU A 561 -2.49 36.65 7.27
C GLU A 561 -3.90 36.81 7.87
N PRO A 562 -4.22 37.95 8.51
CA PRO A 562 -5.58 38.22 8.95
C PRO A 562 -6.55 38.08 7.78
N ILE A 563 -7.69 37.42 7.99
CA ILE A 563 -8.78 37.42 7.00
C ILE A 563 -9.21 38.88 6.83
N GLU A 564 -8.94 39.49 5.67
CA GLU A 564 -9.58 40.75 5.30
C GLU A 564 -11.08 40.47 5.18
N GLU A 565 -11.87 40.99 6.12
CA GLU A 565 -13.33 40.99 6.02
C GLU A 565 -13.71 41.89 4.82
N ASN A 566 -14.01 41.28 3.68
CA ASN A 566 -14.65 41.92 2.53
C ASN A 566 -16.16 41.70 2.54
#